data_AF-A0A7V9P9F9-F1
#
_entry.id   AF-A0A7V9P9F9-F1
#
_cell.length_a   1.000
_cell.length_b   1.000
_cell.length_c   1.000
_cell.angle_alpha   90.00
_cell.angle_beta   90.00
_cell.angle_gamma   90.00
#
_symmetry.space_group_name_H-M   'P 1'
#
loop_
_entity.id
_entity.type
_entity.pdbx_description
1 polymer ?
#
loop_
_entity_poly.entity_id
_entity_poly.type
_entity_poly.pdbx_seq_one_letter_code
_entity_poly.pdbx_strand_id
1 'polypeptide(L)'
;MELDKNEQEAVRHLGATINSAIEKSVEVARAIENLREFGYEPQLTLRLEIGLKDIGESVENAPEEIELELTEEDVQALRRMKIRFD
;
A
#
# COMPACT_ATOMS: atom_id res chain seq x y z
N MET A 1 -18.89 3.82 -9.87
CA MET A 1 -19.42 3.63 -8.51
C MET A 1 -18.96 4.83 -7.70
N GLU A 2 -19.89 5.68 -7.25
CA GLU A 2 -19.56 6.74 -6.30
C GLU A 2 -19.39 6.08 -4.93
N LEU A 3 -18.26 6.31 -4.26
CA LEU A 3 -18.05 5.90 -2.88
C LEU A 3 -19.14 6.54 -2.00
N ASP A 4 -19.78 5.74 -1.15
CA ASP A 4 -20.73 6.23 -0.16
C ASP A 4 -20.04 7.26 0.76
N LYS A 5 -20.78 8.24 1.27
CA LYS A 5 -20.26 9.30 2.15
C LYS A 5 -19.49 8.73 3.34
N ASN A 6 -19.93 7.59 3.85
CA ASN A 6 -19.28 6.88 4.96
C ASN A 6 -17.88 6.35 4.58
N GLU A 7 -17.74 5.81 3.37
CA GLU A 7 -16.46 5.29 2.86
C GLU A 7 -15.47 6.43 2.60
N GLN A 8 -15.96 7.55 2.07
CA GLN A 8 -15.14 8.75 1.88
C GLN A 8 -14.66 9.33 3.21
N GLU A 9 -15.51 9.33 4.24
CA GLU A 9 -15.15 9.80 5.57
C GLU A 9 -14.10 8.89 6.23
N ALA A 10 -14.24 7.57 6.08
CA ALA A 10 -13.25 6.60 6.55
C ALA A 10 -11.87 6.82 5.90
N VAL A 11 -11.83 7.02 4.57
CA VAL A 11 -10.59 7.31 3.83
C VAL A 11 -9.95 8.63 4.30
N ARG A 12 -10.76 9.68 4.50
CA ARG A 12 -10.26 10.96 5.03
C ARG A 12 -9.69 10.83 6.44
N HIS A 13 -10.38 10.11 7.32
CA HIS A 13 -9.94 9.89 8.69
C HIS A 13 -8.63 9.08 8.74
N LEU A 14 -8.51 8.05 7.90
CA LEU A 14 -7.27 7.30 7.73
C LEU A 14 -6.12 8.21 7.25
N GLY A 15 -6.36 9.04 6.24
CA GLY A 15 -5.37 10.01 5.75
C GLY A 15 -4.89 10.98 6.85
N ALA A 16 -5.83 11.53 7.63
CA ALA A 16 -5.51 12.43 8.74
C ALA A 16 -4.69 11.73 9.84
N THR A 17 -5.02 10.47 10.14
CA THR A 17 -4.31 9.65 11.14
C THR A 17 -2.88 9.38 10.70
N ILE A 18 -2.68 9.01 9.43
CA ILE A 18 -1.35 8.75 8.87
C ILE A 18 -0.50 10.01 8.88
N ASN A 19 -1.04 11.16 8.45
CA ASN A 19 -0.30 12.42 8.50
C ASN A 19 0.14 12.77 9.93
N SER A 20 -0.77 12.63 10.90
CA SER A 20 -0.42 12.89 12.31
C SER A 20 0.66 11.94 12.83
N ALA A 21 0.64 10.67 12.40
CA ALA A 21 1.65 9.69 12.78
C ALA A 21 3.03 10.04 12.18
N ILE A 22 3.06 10.49 10.93
CA ILE A 22 4.29 10.89 10.23
C ILE A 22 4.88 12.15 10.86
N GLU A 23 4.06 13.17 11.13
CA GLU A 23 4.50 14.41 11.80
C GLU A 23 5.14 14.15 13.18
N LYS A 24 4.65 13.14 13.90
CA LYS A 24 5.16 12.77 15.23
C LYS A 24 6.26 11.72 15.18
N SER A 25 6.60 11.18 14.00
CA SER A 25 7.56 10.10 13.87
C SER A 25 8.99 10.60 14.01
N VAL A 26 9.66 10.14 15.08
CA VAL A 26 11.08 10.41 15.33
C VAL A 26 11.96 9.85 14.21
N GLU A 27 11.58 8.72 13.61
CA GLU A 27 12.32 8.10 12.51
C GLU A 27 12.27 8.96 11.24
N VAL A 28 11.10 9.49 10.91
CA VAL A 28 10.94 10.41 9.76
C VAL A 28 11.73 11.70 9.99
N ALA A 29 11.65 12.26 11.21
CA ALA A 29 12.42 13.45 11.56
C ALA A 29 13.94 13.23 11.43
N ARG A 30 14.46 12.08 11.88
CA ARG A 30 15.88 11.73 11.72
C ARG A 30 16.28 11.57 10.26
N ALA A 31 15.44 10.92 9.44
CA ALA A 31 15.71 10.78 8.02
C ALA A 31 15.78 12.16 7.31
N ILE A 32 14.89 13.09 7.68
CA ILE A 32 14.90 14.47 7.19
C ILE A 32 16.18 15.20 7.59
N GLU A 33 16.61 15.11 8.85
CA GLU A 33 17.86 15.75 9.30
C GLU A 33 19.09 15.17 8.58
N ASN A 34 19.16 13.86 8.39
CA ASN A 34 20.25 13.24 7.61
C ASN A 34 20.33 13.81 6.18
N LEU A 35 19.19 14.07 5.53
CA LEU A 35 19.18 14.70 4.19
C LEU A 35 19.72 16.13 4.23
N ARG A 36 19.42 16.88 5.29
CA ARG A 36 19.97 18.24 5.51
C ARG A 36 21.47 18.22 5.74
N GLU A 37 22.00 17.22 6.45
CA GLU A 37 23.45 17.04 6.62
C GLU A 37 24.17 16.82 5.28
N PHE A 38 23.50 16.24 4.29
CA PHE A 38 24.00 16.12 2.92
C PHE A 38 23.81 17.40 2.06
N GLY A 39 23.25 18.47 2.64
CA GLY A 39 23.03 19.76 1.96
C GLY A 39 21.74 19.85 1.15
N TYR A 40 20.80 18.92 1.35
CA TYR A 40 19.49 18.94 0.69
C TYR A 40 18.40 19.43 1.65
N GLU A 41 17.51 20.32 1.21
CA GLU A 41 16.27 20.63 1.95
C GLU A 41 15.16 19.71 1.44
N PRO A 42 14.68 18.75 2.25
CA PRO A 42 13.72 17.76 1.79
C PRO A 42 12.31 18.36 1.66
N GLN A 43 11.73 18.26 0.47
CA GLN A 43 10.33 18.58 0.21
C GLN A 43 9.54 17.26 0.08
N LEU A 44 8.93 16.82 1.18
CA LEU A 44 8.21 15.55 1.21
C LEU A 44 6.79 15.73 0.65
N THR A 45 6.47 15.03 -0.43
CA THR A 45 5.10 14.91 -0.95
C THR A 45 4.68 13.44 -0.89
N LEU A 46 3.72 13.11 -0.04
CA LEU A 46 3.20 11.76 0.11
C LEU A 46 1.86 11.66 -0.62
N ARG A 47 1.77 10.74 -1.60
CA ARG A 47 0.49 10.36 -2.21
C ARG A 47 0.13 8.97 -1.70
N LEU A 48 -0.88 8.90 -0.85
CA LEU A 48 -1.42 7.64 -0.35
C LEU A 48 -2.64 7.25 -1.19
N GLU A 49 -2.58 6.09 -1.84
CA GLU A 49 -3.71 5.50 -2.56
C GLU A 49 -4.28 4.36 -1.71
N ILE A 50 -5.54 4.51 -1.28
CA ILE A 50 -6.26 3.50 -0.50
C ILE A 50 -7.34 2.91 -1.41
N GLY A 51 -7.16 1.66 -1.81
CA GLY A 51 -8.21 0.87 -2.44
C GLY A 51 -9.08 0.19 -1.39
N LEU A 52 -10.39 0.33 -1.49
CA LEU A 52 -11.34 -0.45 -0.69
C LEU A 52 -11.74 -1.69 -1.48
N LYS A 53 -11.72 -2.86 -0.84
CA LYS A 53 -12.27 -4.11 -1.38
C LYS A 53 -13.38 -4.58 -0.45
N ASP A 54 -14.57 -4.80 -1.00
CA ASP A 54 -15.69 -5.34 -0.24
C ASP A 54 -15.37 -6.75 0.28
N ILE A 55 -15.71 -7.00 1.54
CA ILE A 55 -15.47 -8.29 2.21
C ILE A 55 -16.66 -9.25 1.97
N GLY A 56 -17.61 -8.87 1.10
CA GLY A 56 -18.89 -9.58 0.88
C GLY A 56 -18.84 -10.90 0.09
N GLU A 57 -17.71 -11.31 -0.48
CA GLU A 57 -17.62 -12.52 -1.32
C GLU A 57 -16.50 -13.49 -0.90
N SER A 58 -16.24 -13.68 0.40
CA SER A 58 -15.18 -14.61 0.80
C SER A 58 -15.38 -15.26 2.17
N VAL A 59 -16.45 -16.05 2.37
CA VAL A 59 -16.43 -17.09 3.43
C VAL A 59 -17.27 -18.35 3.14
N GLU A 60 -17.45 -18.78 1.88
CA GLU A 60 -18.04 -20.12 1.61
C GLU A 60 -17.24 -21.03 0.66
N ASN A 61 -16.17 -20.56 0.00
CA ASN A 61 -15.30 -21.45 -0.77
C ASN A 61 -13.92 -21.52 -0.13
N ALA A 62 -13.71 -22.56 0.67
CA ALA A 62 -12.39 -23.07 1.02
C ALA A 62 -11.55 -23.27 -0.27
N PRO A 63 -10.22 -23.21 -0.22
CA PRO A 63 -9.39 -23.19 -1.41
C PRO A 63 -9.52 -24.53 -2.15
N GLU A 64 -10.25 -24.55 -3.26
CA GLU A 64 -9.88 -25.44 -4.36
C GLU A 64 -8.44 -25.06 -4.71
N GLU A 65 -7.55 -26.05 -4.80
CA GLU A 65 -6.22 -25.89 -5.36
C GLU A 65 -6.36 -25.08 -6.66
N ILE A 66 -5.98 -23.80 -6.60
CA ILE A 66 -5.92 -22.97 -7.79
C ILE A 66 -4.71 -23.49 -8.56
N GLU A 67 -4.93 -24.48 -9.44
CA GLU A 67 -4.00 -24.80 -10.52
C GLU A 67 -3.87 -23.53 -11.37
N LEU A 68 -2.88 -22.70 -11.02
CA LEU A 68 -2.55 -21.50 -11.77
C LEU A 68 -1.95 -21.95 -13.10
N GLU A 69 -2.76 -21.98 -14.15
CA GLU A 69 -2.28 -22.08 -15.54
C GLU A 69 -1.58 -20.75 -15.89
N LEU A 70 -0.29 -20.67 -15.60
CA LEU A 70 0.52 -19.50 -15.90
C LEU A 70 0.95 -19.51 -17.37
N THR A 71 0.79 -18.39 -18.05
CA THR A 71 1.37 -18.19 -19.39
C THR A 71 2.88 -17.89 -19.30
N GLU A 72 3.61 -18.01 -20.41
CA GLU A 72 5.05 -17.70 -20.43
C GLU A 72 5.37 -16.26 -19.99
N GLU A 73 4.45 -15.33 -20.24
CA GLU A 73 4.57 -13.93 -19.83
C GLU A 73 4.45 -13.78 -18.31
N ASP A 74 3.51 -14.49 -17.68
CA ASP A 74 3.31 -14.51 -16.23
C ASP A 74 4.53 -15.07 -15.51
N VAL A 75 5.13 -16.15 -16.04
CA VAL A 75 6.35 -16.75 -15.49
C VAL A 75 7.52 -15.76 -15.53
N GLN A 76 7.65 -14.98 -16.60
CA GLN A 76 8.69 -13.95 -16.69
C GLN A 76 8.45 -12.79 -15.73
N ALA A 77 7.20 -12.38 -15.52
CA ALA A 77 6.84 -11.36 -14.55
C ALA A 77 7.18 -11.82 -13.12
N LEU A 78 6.79 -13.03 -12.75
CA LEU A 78 7.04 -13.61 -11.43
C LEU A 78 8.54 -13.79 -11.13
N ARG A 79 9.34 -14.21 -12.12
CA ARG A 79 10.80 -14.27 -12.00
C ARG A 79 11.44 -12.92 -11.75
N ARG A 80 10.97 -11.86 -12.41
CA ARG A 80 11.44 -10.48 -12.17
C ARG A 80 11.13 -10.02 -10.75
N MET A 81 10.01 -10.50 -10.18
CA MET A 81 9.59 -10.20 -8.81
C MET A 81 10.28 -11.06 -7.74
N LYS A 82 11.17 -12.00 -8.13
CA LYS A 82 11.88 -12.94 -7.22
C LYS A 82 10.94 -13.78 -6.34
N ILE A 83 9.71 -14.01 -6.79
CA ILE A 83 8.75 -14.86 -6.09
C ILE A 83 9.14 -16.31 -6.40
N ARG A 84 9.37 -17.10 -5.35
CA ARG A 84 9.58 -18.56 -5.46
C ARG A 84 8.27 -19.24 -5.07
N PHE A 85 7.88 -20.23 -5.84
CA PHE A 85 6.81 -21.16 -5.49
C PHE A 85 7.50 -22.47 -5.10
N ASP A 86 7.18 -22.99 -3.92
CA ASP A 86 7.53 -24.34 -3.43
C ASP A 86 6.19 -25.05 -3.14
#